data_AF-A0A8H5HPR6-F1
#
_entry.id   AF-A0A8H5HPR6-F1
#
_cell.length_a   1.000
_cell.length_b   1.000
_cell.length_c   1.000
_cell.angle_alpha   90.00
_cell.angle_beta   90.00
_cell.angle_gamma   90.00
#
_symmetry.space_group_name_H-M   'P 1'
#
loop_
_entity.id
_entity.type
_entity.pdbx_description
1 polymer ?
#
loop_
_entity_poly.entity_id
_entity_poly.type
_entity_poly.pdbx_seq_one_letter_code
_entity_poly.pdbx_strand_id
1 'polypeptide(L)'
;MTPDDVRAVLQVGHGLSLVLVGQIITSVFFGLYAGLSAISTRFLVHKARRSRPHQIALIIQLCLLVNAVSSFFTSLSMYIVRIQTLLTPSNPNSSLIEERIITLDKSAILLQFNALNMWSSTLNLLIGDTLVIWRAWAVWYGNKWMRWIWIVSAICNAVFIFLTMTVWKGVGGLDSNLKRAFEGSFYLLFSLTVNVLATVAIAYKAKEISTNMFGKVRYYGETRVQKILWVVVDSGVVFCLLQGVYFAMTISSSLSREDPEYSTPFTRFEDITDTFSFIVIPLYSTTVFVLSNIIGKQ
;
A
#
# COMPACT_ATOMS: atom_id res chain seq x y z
N MET A 1 -27.06 36.02 -0.07
CA MET A 1 -26.55 34.68 0.29
C MET A 1 -27.67 33.95 1.00
N THR A 2 -28.17 32.89 0.39
CA THR A 2 -29.26 32.08 0.93
C THR A 2 -28.74 31.18 2.07
N PRO A 3 -29.59 30.67 2.97
CA PRO A 3 -29.18 29.69 3.98
C PRO A 3 -28.52 28.44 3.37
N ASP A 4 -28.93 28.07 2.16
CA ASP A 4 -28.39 26.92 1.44
C ASP A 4 -26.96 27.19 0.91
N ASP A 5 -26.68 28.42 0.46
CA ASP A 5 -25.31 28.84 0.10
C ASP A 5 -24.35 28.73 1.29
N VAL A 6 -24.81 29.12 2.49
CA VAL A 6 -24.00 29.04 3.72
C VAL A 6 -23.71 27.58 4.08
N ARG A 7 -24.70 26.70 3.97
CA ARG A 7 -24.51 25.25 4.21
C ARG A 7 -23.54 24.63 3.23
N ALA A 8 -23.66 24.96 1.94
CA ALA A 8 -22.75 24.48 0.91
C ALA A 8 -21.29 24.93 1.17
N VAL A 9 -21.08 26.20 1.52
CA VAL A 9 -19.75 26.73 1.86
C VAL A 9 -19.17 26.03 3.09
N LEU A 10 -19.97 25.80 4.14
CA LEU A 10 -19.51 25.08 5.33
C LEU A 10 -19.13 23.62 5.01
N GLN A 11 -19.91 22.93 4.19
CA GLN A 11 -19.63 21.56 3.79
C GLN A 11 -18.35 21.46 2.96
N VAL A 12 -18.16 22.36 1.98
CA VAL A 12 -16.93 22.44 1.19
C VAL A 12 -15.73 22.78 2.05
N GLY A 13 -15.88 23.75 2.96
CA GLY A 13 -14.82 24.15 3.90
C GLY A 13 -14.40 23.00 4.82
N HIS A 14 -15.37 22.24 5.34
CA HIS A 14 -15.09 21.06 6.15
C HIS A 14 -14.34 19.98 5.36
N GLY A 15 -14.82 19.65 4.15
CA GLY A 15 -14.15 18.68 3.27
C GLY A 15 -12.72 19.10 2.92
N LEU A 16 -12.51 20.38 2.62
CA LEU A 16 -11.18 20.92 2.30
C LEU A 16 -10.24 20.83 3.52
N SER A 17 -10.74 21.12 4.71
CA SER A 17 -9.95 21.04 5.94
C SER A 17 -9.44 19.62 6.21
N LEU A 18 -10.28 18.60 6.05
CA LEU A 18 -9.90 17.20 6.22
C LEU A 18 -8.85 16.76 5.20
N VAL A 19 -9.05 17.16 3.94
CA VAL A 19 -8.09 16.89 2.86
C VAL A 19 -6.73 17.53 3.12
N LEU A 20 -6.71 18.79 3.56
CA LEU A 20 -5.46 19.49 3.90
C LEU A 20 -4.73 18.82 5.06
N VAL A 21 -5.45 18.39 6.10
CA VAL A 21 -4.88 17.64 7.23
C VAL A 21 -4.26 16.33 6.74
N GLY A 22 -4.97 15.57 5.90
CA GLY A 22 -4.46 14.35 5.29
C GLY A 22 -3.17 14.60 4.50
N GLN A 23 -3.13 15.66 3.70
CA GLN A 23 -1.96 16.00 2.89
C GLN A 23 -0.75 16.45 3.73
N ILE A 24 -0.97 17.17 4.83
CA ILE A 24 0.10 17.53 5.77
C ILE A 24 0.71 16.25 6.37
N ILE A 25 -0.13 15.33 6.85
CA ILE A 25 0.31 14.04 7.40
C ILE A 25 1.13 13.28 6.35
N THR A 26 0.59 13.12 5.14
CA THR A 26 1.25 12.44 4.03
C THR A 26 2.59 13.09 3.67
N SER A 27 2.69 14.42 3.71
CA SER A 27 3.95 15.14 3.46
C SER A 27 5.01 14.85 4.51
N VAL A 28 4.62 14.78 5.80
CA VAL A 28 5.52 14.40 6.89
C VAL A 28 6.03 12.97 6.71
N PHE A 29 5.14 12.01 6.46
CA PHE A 29 5.52 10.61 6.22
C PHE A 29 6.37 10.44 4.96
N PHE A 30 6.08 11.21 3.91
CA PHE A 30 6.88 11.21 2.68
C PHE A 30 8.31 11.70 2.96
N GLY A 31 8.47 12.77 3.74
CA GLY A 31 9.79 13.27 4.15
C GLY A 31 10.59 12.22 4.94
N LEU A 32 9.94 11.56 5.91
CA LEU A 32 10.54 10.45 6.67
C LEU A 32 10.97 9.29 5.76
N TYR A 33 10.07 8.89 4.85
CA TYR A 33 10.34 7.85 3.87
C TYR A 33 11.51 8.20 2.95
N ALA A 34 11.54 9.43 2.40
CA ALA A 34 12.61 9.90 1.52
C ALA A 34 13.97 9.87 2.22
N GLY A 35 14.02 10.29 3.49
CA GLY A 35 15.24 10.20 4.32
C GLY A 35 15.72 8.77 4.51
N LEU A 36 14.82 7.86 4.92
CA LEU A 36 15.14 6.43 5.08
C LEU A 36 15.54 5.78 3.76
N SER A 37 14.88 6.13 2.66
CA SER A 37 15.18 5.65 1.32
C SER A 37 16.55 6.11 0.85
N ALA A 38 16.95 7.36 1.12
CA ALA A 38 18.28 7.88 0.81
C ALA A 38 19.36 7.12 1.60
N ILE A 39 19.14 6.86 2.89
CA ILE A 39 20.04 6.07 3.74
C ILE A 39 20.17 4.64 3.19
N SER A 40 19.04 3.98 2.92
CA SER A 40 18.99 2.62 2.36
C SER A 40 19.72 2.53 1.03
N THR A 41 19.45 3.47 0.12
CA THR A 41 20.08 3.55 -1.20
C THR A 41 21.59 3.72 -1.08
N ARG A 42 22.06 4.61 -0.19
CA ARG A 42 23.50 4.76 0.08
C ARG A 42 24.12 3.43 0.52
N PHE A 43 23.51 2.72 1.48
CA PHE A 43 24.02 1.41 1.91
C PHE A 43 24.03 0.38 0.79
N LEU A 44 22.96 0.32 -0.01
CA LEU A 44 22.82 -0.62 -1.11
C LEU A 44 23.83 -0.34 -2.22
N VAL A 45 24.07 0.91 -2.62
CA VAL A 45 25.05 1.27 -3.65
C VAL A 45 26.46 0.81 -3.27
N HIS A 46 26.86 0.96 -2.01
CA HIS A 46 28.19 0.53 -1.55
C HIS A 46 28.34 -1.01 -1.60
N LYS A 47 27.25 -1.77 -1.40
CA LYS A 47 27.28 -3.25 -1.41
C LYS A 47 26.92 -3.88 -2.76
N ALA A 48 26.17 -3.19 -3.61
CA ALA A 48 25.62 -3.70 -4.87
C ALA A 48 26.71 -4.10 -5.88
N ARG A 49 27.92 -3.55 -5.75
CA ARG A 49 29.06 -3.96 -6.59
C ARG A 49 29.48 -5.42 -6.39
N ARG A 50 29.15 -6.06 -5.26
CA ARG A 50 29.69 -7.39 -4.90
C ARG A 50 28.74 -8.56 -5.12
N SER A 51 27.42 -8.35 -5.22
CA SER A 51 26.49 -9.49 -5.34
C SER A 51 25.16 -9.14 -6.00
N ARG A 52 24.63 -10.10 -6.78
CA ARG A 52 23.34 -10.00 -7.48
C ARG A 52 22.14 -9.66 -6.57
N PRO A 53 21.99 -10.24 -5.35
CA PRO A 53 20.86 -9.90 -4.49
C PRO A 53 20.82 -8.44 -4.05
N HIS A 54 21.98 -7.82 -3.82
CA HIS A 54 22.06 -6.41 -3.46
C HIS A 54 21.72 -5.48 -4.65
N GLN A 55 22.01 -5.91 -5.88
CA GLN A 55 21.60 -5.19 -7.09
C GLN A 55 20.08 -5.22 -7.26
N ILE A 56 19.46 -6.39 -7.07
CA ILE A 56 18.00 -6.53 -7.13
C ILE A 56 17.34 -5.67 -6.05
N ALA A 57 17.84 -5.70 -4.82
CA ALA A 57 17.34 -4.86 -3.73
C ALA A 57 17.47 -3.36 -4.03
N LEU A 58 18.57 -2.93 -4.66
CA LEU A 58 18.76 -1.54 -5.10
C LEU A 58 17.73 -1.15 -6.16
N ILE A 59 17.50 -1.99 -7.16
CA ILE A 59 16.49 -1.74 -8.21
C ILE A 59 15.10 -1.61 -7.58
N ILE A 60 14.72 -2.54 -6.71
CA ILE A 60 13.42 -2.50 -6.02
C ILE A 60 13.28 -1.22 -5.19
N GLN A 61 14.32 -0.84 -4.43
CA GLN A 61 14.32 0.38 -3.63
C GLN A 61 14.16 1.65 -4.50
N LEU A 62 14.84 1.70 -5.65
CA LEU A 62 14.70 2.81 -6.59
C LEU A 62 13.31 2.85 -7.22
N CYS A 63 12.75 1.69 -7.61
CA CYS A 63 11.37 1.61 -8.12
C CYS A 63 10.35 2.10 -7.08
N LEU A 64 10.49 1.69 -5.82
CA LEU A 64 9.65 2.16 -4.72
C LEU A 64 9.78 3.67 -4.51
N LEU A 65 11.00 4.20 -4.55
CA LEU A 65 11.23 5.63 -4.39
C LEU A 65 10.60 6.44 -5.53
N VAL A 66 10.82 6.03 -6.78
CA VAL A 66 10.24 6.69 -7.96
C VAL A 66 8.72 6.63 -7.91
N ASN A 67 8.13 5.48 -7.56
CA ASN A 67 6.69 5.36 -7.43
C ASN A 67 6.14 6.28 -6.33
N ALA A 68 6.77 6.30 -5.15
CA ALA A 68 6.35 7.15 -4.03
C ALA A 68 6.45 8.65 -4.37
N VAL A 69 7.53 9.07 -5.04
CA VAL A 69 7.72 10.45 -5.51
C VAL A 69 6.63 10.82 -6.51
N SER A 70 6.39 10.00 -7.52
CA SER A 70 5.35 10.24 -8.53
C SER A 70 3.97 10.35 -7.88
N SER A 71 3.63 9.44 -6.97
CA SER A 71 2.35 9.43 -6.24
C SER A 71 2.15 10.68 -5.40
N PHE A 72 3.21 11.10 -4.70
CA PHE A 72 3.16 12.30 -3.88
C PHE A 72 2.88 13.54 -4.74
N PHE A 73 3.54 13.67 -5.88
CA PHE A 73 3.29 14.77 -6.81
C PHE A 73 1.91 14.68 -7.49
N THR A 74 1.45 13.49 -7.86
CA THR A 74 0.10 13.25 -8.40
C THR A 74 -0.97 13.66 -7.38
N SER A 75 -0.82 13.25 -6.13
CA SER A 75 -1.70 13.62 -5.01
C SER A 75 -1.71 15.14 -4.79
N LEU A 76 -0.52 15.77 -4.71
CA LEU A 76 -0.42 17.23 -4.56
C LEU A 76 -1.11 17.97 -5.73
N SER A 77 -0.89 17.51 -6.96
CA SER A 77 -1.48 18.11 -8.16
C SER A 77 -2.99 17.98 -8.18
N MET A 78 -3.52 16.82 -7.78
CA MET A 78 -4.95 16.59 -7.64
C MET A 78 -5.59 17.61 -6.68
N TYR A 79 -4.96 17.87 -5.53
CA TYR A 79 -5.50 18.84 -4.56
C TYR A 79 -5.43 20.28 -5.06
N ILE A 80 -4.34 20.66 -5.73
CA ILE A 80 -4.22 22.00 -6.33
C ILE A 80 -5.32 22.19 -7.38
N VAL A 81 -5.52 21.23 -8.28
CA VAL A 81 -6.58 21.28 -9.31
C VAL A 81 -7.96 21.35 -8.66
N ARG A 82 -8.21 20.54 -7.61
CA ARG A 82 -9.48 20.55 -6.87
C ARG A 82 -9.75 21.91 -6.22
N ILE A 83 -8.75 22.55 -5.60
CA ILE A 83 -8.89 23.88 -5.01
C ILE A 83 -9.12 24.94 -6.09
N GLN A 84 -8.32 24.91 -7.16
CA GLN A 84 -8.40 25.89 -8.25
C GLN A 84 -9.76 25.85 -8.95
N THR A 85 -10.28 24.65 -9.22
CA THR A 85 -11.60 24.45 -9.86
C THR A 85 -12.77 24.85 -8.98
N LEU A 86 -12.66 24.68 -7.65
CA LEU A 86 -13.67 25.16 -6.71
C LEU A 86 -13.66 26.69 -6.59
N LEU A 87 -12.48 27.30 -6.52
CA LEU A 87 -12.31 28.75 -6.33
C LEU A 87 -12.49 29.56 -7.61
N THR A 88 -12.13 29.01 -8.78
CA THR A 88 -12.15 29.72 -10.06
C THR A 88 -13.40 29.31 -10.85
N PRO A 89 -14.40 30.20 -11.02
CA PRO A 89 -15.57 29.90 -11.84
C PRO A 89 -15.14 29.61 -13.28
N SER A 90 -15.42 28.41 -13.80
CA SER A 90 -15.21 28.13 -15.23
C SER A 90 -16.24 28.83 -16.13
N ASN A 91 -17.39 29.22 -15.57
CA ASN A 91 -18.43 29.95 -16.28
C ASN A 91 -18.94 31.09 -15.37
N PRO A 92 -18.90 32.37 -15.80
CA PRO A 92 -19.41 33.48 -15.01
C PRO A 92 -20.91 33.37 -14.69
N ASN A 93 -21.63 32.51 -15.43
CA ASN A 93 -23.06 32.27 -15.25
C ASN A 93 -23.37 31.08 -14.31
N SER A 94 -22.40 30.23 -13.94
CA SER A 94 -22.59 29.16 -12.96
C SER A 94 -22.33 29.68 -11.54
N SER A 95 -23.33 30.36 -11.00
CA SER A 95 -23.30 30.89 -9.62
C SER A 95 -23.44 29.79 -8.56
N LEU A 96 -23.93 28.61 -8.93
CA LEU A 96 -24.16 27.51 -7.99
C LEU A 96 -22.89 26.66 -7.80
N ILE A 97 -22.44 26.57 -6.56
CA ILE A 97 -21.31 25.72 -6.12
C ILE A 97 -21.55 24.25 -6.51
N GLU A 98 -22.81 23.82 -6.49
CA GLU A 98 -23.21 22.45 -6.84
C GLU A 98 -22.87 22.08 -8.30
N GLU A 99 -23.11 22.99 -9.25
CA GLU A 99 -22.77 22.77 -10.66
C GLU A 99 -21.26 22.60 -10.86
N ARG A 100 -20.46 23.32 -10.06
CA ARG A 100 -19.00 23.20 -10.08
C ARG A 100 -18.54 21.85 -9.55
N ILE A 101 -19.17 21.32 -8.51
CA ILE A 101 -18.85 20.00 -7.96
C ILE A 101 -19.15 18.91 -9.01
N ILE A 102 -20.28 19.00 -9.70
CA ILE A 102 -20.66 18.04 -10.75
C ILE A 102 -19.68 18.12 -11.95
N THR A 103 -19.29 19.33 -12.34
CA THR A 103 -18.33 19.55 -13.44
C THR A 103 -16.94 19.03 -13.06
N LEU A 104 -16.57 19.20 -11.80
CA LEU A 104 -15.30 18.74 -11.25
C LEU A 104 -15.23 17.21 -11.24
N ASP A 105 -16.26 16.54 -10.75
CA ASP A 105 -16.34 15.07 -10.69
C ASP A 105 -16.22 14.43 -12.09
N LYS A 106 -16.75 15.12 -13.11
CA LYS A 106 -16.66 14.70 -14.52
C LYS A 106 -15.38 15.14 -15.22
N SER A 107 -14.48 15.85 -14.56
CA SER A 107 -13.28 16.36 -15.21
C SER A 107 -12.32 15.21 -15.58
N ALA A 108 -12.00 15.12 -16.87
CA ALA A 108 -11.09 14.09 -17.39
C ALA A 108 -9.71 14.13 -16.69
N ILE A 109 -9.28 15.32 -16.26
CA ILE A 109 -8.03 15.54 -15.55
C ILE A 109 -8.04 14.85 -14.17
N LEU A 110 -9.11 15.03 -13.37
CA LEU A 110 -9.19 14.34 -12.07
C LEU A 110 -9.30 12.83 -12.23
N LEU A 111 -10.02 12.36 -13.24
CA LEU A 111 -10.10 10.93 -13.54
C LEU A 111 -8.71 10.33 -13.84
N GLN A 112 -7.86 11.05 -14.57
CA GLN A 112 -6.47 10.64 -14.84
C GLN A 112 -5.62 10.61 -13.56
N PHE A 113 -5.70 11.63 -12.71
CA PHE A 113 -4.97 11.64 -11.43
C PHE A 113 -5.43 10.51 -10.50
N ASN A 114 -6.74 10.25 -10.43
CA ASN A 114 -7.29 9.12 -9.68
C ASN A 114 -6.78 7.78 -10.21
N ALA A 115 -6.73 7.62 -11.54
CA ALA A 115 -6.17 6.42 -12.16
C ALA A 115 -4.69 6.24 -11.80
N LEU A 116 -3.88 7.31 -11.86
CA LEU A 116 -2.46 7.26 -11.50
C LEU A 116 -2.22 6.88 -10.03
N ASN A 117 -2.98 7.48 -9.10
CA ASN A 117 -2.89 7.14 -7.67
C ASN A 117 -3.30 5.69 -7.40
N MET A 118 -4.36 5.24 -8.07
CA MET A 118 -4.80 3.84 -8.00
C MET A 118 -3.71 2.89 -8.50
N TRP A 119 -3.12 3.16 -9.66
CA TRP A 119 -2.02 2.38 -10.22
C TRP A 119 -0.80 2.34 -9.31
N SER A 120 -0.42 3.47 -8.72
CA SER A 120 0.69 3.50 -7.79
C SER A 120 0.45 2.63 -6.56
N SER A 121 -0.74 2.72 -5.97
CA SER A 121 -1.11 1.94 -4.79
C SER A 121 -1.05 0.45 -5.10
N THR A 122 -1.52 0.06 -6.29
CA THR A 122 -1.42 -1.30 -6.81
C THR A 122 0.02 -1.76 -7.01
N LEU A 123 0.89 -0.93 -7.58
CA LEU A 123 2.30 -1.26 -7.74
C LEU A 123 2.99 -1.44 -6.39
N ASN A 124 2.69 -0.60 -5.41
CA ASN A 124 3.23 -0.72 -4.06
C ASN A 124 2.79 -2.04 -3.41
N LEU A 125 1.50 -2.39 -3.50
CA LEU A 125 0.99 -3.67 -3.02
C LEU A 125 1.71 -4.84 -3.68
N LEU A 126 1.82 -4.83 -5.02
CA LEU A 126 2.48 -5.89 -5.78
C LEU A 126 3.95 -6.05 -5.39
N ILE A 127 4.67 -4.94 -5.18
CA ILE A 127 6.07 -4.97 -4.73
C ILE A 127 6.16 -5.53 -3.29
N GLY A 128 5.26 -5.10 -2.40
CA GLY A 128 5.17 -5.62 -1.03
C GLY A 128 4.98 -7.14 -0.99
N ASP A 129 4.00 -7.64 -1.75
CA ASP A 129 3.70 -9.07 -1.86
C ASP A 129 4.88 -9.84 -2.46
N THR A 130 5.47 -9.30 -3.52
CA THR A 130 6.64 -9.90 -4.17
C THR A 130 7.81 -10.01 -3.19
N LEU A 131 8.02 -9.03 -2.32
CA LEU A 131 9.08 -9.08 -1.31
C LEU A 131 8.83 -10.17 -0.26
N VAL A 132 7.59 -10.33 0.21
CA VAL A 132 7.23 -11.38 1.18
C VAL A 132 7.38 -12.77 0.55
N ILE A 133 6.85 -12.96 -0.66
CA ILE A 133 6.96 -14.23 -1.39
C ILE A 133 8.41 -14.55 -1.74
N TRP A 134 9.20 -13.55 -2.15
CA TRP A 134 10.62 -13.73 -2.44
C TRP A 134 11.40 -14.21 -1.20
N ARG A 135 11.08 -13.70 -0.01
CA ARG A 135 11.68 -14.16 1.26
C ARG A 135 11.31 -15.61 1.55
N ALA A 136 10.03 -15.97 1.39
CA ALA A 136 9.60 -17.36 1.56
C ALA A 136 10.31 -18.29 0.56
N TRP A 137 10.38 -17.88 -0.71
CA TRP A 137 11.11 -18.60 -1.74
C TRP A 137 12.60 -18.78 -1.41
N ALA A 138 13.27 -17.74 -0.90
CA ALA A 138 14.69 -17.77 -0.54
C ALA A 138 14.96 -18.74 0.63
N VAL A 139 14.08 -18.77 1.63
CA VAL A 139 14.16 -19.66 2.79
C VAL A 139 13.99 -21.13 2.39
N TRP A 140 13.19 -21.39 1.35
CA TRP A 140 12.91 -22.74 0.84
C TRP A 140 13.75 -23.13 -0.39
N TYR A 141 14.92 -22.53 -0.59
CA TYR A 141 15.79 -22.77 -1.75
C TYR A 141 16.10 -24.25 -2.03
N GLY A 142 16.16 -25.09 -0.99
CA GLY A 142 16.46 -26.52 -1.12
C GLY A 142 15.32 -27.39 -1.68
N ASN A 143 14.05 -26.95 -1.57
CA ASN A 143 12.90 -27.77 -1.97
C ASN A 143 12.29 -27.25 -3.28
N LYS A 144 12.51 -27.97 -4.40
CA LYS A 144 12.01 -27.59 -5.73
C LYS A 144 10.48 -27.40 -5.77
N TRP A 145 9.72 -28.22 -5.06
CA TRP A 145 8.26 -28.14 -5.03
C TRP A 145 7.76 -26.84 -4.39
N MET A 146 8.29 -26.49 -3.22
CA MET A 146 7.92 -25.24 -2.54
C MET A 146 8.26 -24.01 -3.38
N ARG A 147 9.35 -24.06 -4.15
CA ARG A 147 9.75 -22.96 -5.03
C ARG A 147 8.73 -22.73 -6.14
N TRP A 148 8.21 -23.79 -6.75
CA TRP A 148 7.14 -23.68 -7.74
C TRP A 148 5.85 -23.15 -7.14
N ILE A 149 5.48 -23.57 -5.94
CA ILE A 149 4.30 -23.04 -5.22
C ILE A 149 4.41 -21.52 -5.07
N TRP A 150 5.54 -21.00 -4.57
CA TRP A 150 5.71 -19.55 -4.40
C TRP A 150 5.70 -18.78 -5.71
N ILE A 151 6.30 -19.32 -6.78
CA ILE A 151 6.27 -18.68 -8.10
C ILE A 151 4.84 -18.63 -8.65
N VAL A 152 4.10 -19.73 -8.57
CA VAL A 152 2.71 -19.80 -9.02
C VAL A 152 1.84 -18.85 -8.18
N SER A 153 2.00 -18.84 -6.86
CA SER A 153 1.29 -17.90 -5.98
C SER A 153 1.58 -16.45 -6.32
N ALA A 154 2.82 -16.08 -6.63
CA ALA A 154 3.17 -14.72 -7.05
C ALA A 154 2.49 -14.33 -8.38
N ILE A 155 2.50 -15.23 -9.36
CA ILE A 155 1.87 -15.00 -10.66
C ILE A 155 0.35 -14.88 -10.50
N CYS A 156 -0.28 -15.81 -9.77
CA CYS A 156 -1.72 -15.75 -9.50
C CYS A 156 -2.08 -14.44 -8.80
N ASN A 157 -1.32 -14.04 -7.78
CA ASN A 157 -1.57 -12.80 -7.04
C ASN A 157 -1.48 -11.58 -7.96
N ALA A 158 -0.43 -11.49 -8.78
CA ALA A 158 -0.29 -10.44 -9.77
C ALA A 158 -1.49 -10.40 -10.73
N VAL A 159 -1.88 -11.55 -11.29
CA VAL A 159 -3.01 -11.66 -12.22
C VAL A 159 -4.31 -11.20 -11.58
N PHE A 160 -4.62 -11.62 -10.35
CA PHE A 160 -5.83 -11.18 -9.64
C PHE A 160 -5.85 -9.68 -9.39
N ILE A 161 -4.70 -9.10 -9.01
CA ILE A 161 -4.54 -7.66 -8.83
C ILE A 161 -4.81 -6.92 -10.15
N PHE A 162 -4.18 -7.31 -11.25
CA PHE A 162 -4.37 -6.65 -12.55
C PHE A 162 -5.78 -6.84 -13.11
N LEU A 163 -6.38 -8.02 -12.96
CA LEU A 163 -7.71 -8.33 -13.47
C LEU A 163 -8.78 -7.49 -12.77
N THR A 164 -8.65 -7.30 -11.45
CA THR A 164 -9.57 -6.44 -10.70
C THR A 164 -9.49 -4.98 -11.16
N MET A 165 -8.29 -4.52 -11.53
CA MET A 165 -8.07 -3.14 -12.00
C MET A 165 -8.64 -2.88 -13.40
N THR A 166 -8.60 -3.88 -14.29
CA THR A 166 -9.01 -3.71 -15.70
C THR A 166 -10.46 -4.06 -15.96
N VAL A 167 -10.98 -5.12 -15.33
CA VAL A 167 -12.31 -5.68 -15.65
C VAL A 167 -13.42 -5.05 -14.80
N TRP A 168 -13.13 -4.70 -13.54
CA TRP A 168 -14.19 -4.36 -12.58
C TRP A 168 -14.83 -2.99 -12.78
N LYS A 169 -14.20 -2.09 -13.56
CA LYS A 169 -14.79 -0.78 -13.88
C LYS A 169 -15.85 -0.82 -14.99
N GLY A 170 -16.05 -1.97 -15.66
CA GLY A 170 -16.91 -2.07 -16.86
C GLY A 170 -18.26 -2.76 -16.68
N VAL A 171 -18.50 -3.49 -15.58
CA VAL A 171 -19.69 -4.36 -15.43
C VAL A 171 -20.58 -3.86 -14.31
N GLY A 172 -21.40 -2.85 -14.59
CA GLY A 172 -22.48 -2.42 -13.70
C GLY A 172 -23.72 -3.29 -13.93
N GLY A 173 -24.09 -4.15 -12.98
CA GLY A 173 -25.34 -4.91 -13.11
C GLY A 173 -25.61 -6.04 -12.11
N LEU A 174 -25.15 -5.98 -10.86
CA LEU A 174 -25.46 -7.03 -9.87
C LEU A 174 -25.89 -6.48 -8.52
N ASP A 175 -27.13 -6.80 -8.12
CA ASP A 175 -27.95 -6.23 -7.05
C ASP A 175 -27.64 -6.74 -5.62
N SER A 176 -26.37 -6.96 -5.25
CA SER A 176 -26.09 -7.27 -3.83
C SER A 176 -24.80 -6.63 -3.29
N ASN A 177 -24.98 -5.87 -2.21
CA ASN A 177 -24.02 -4.96 -1.60
C ASN A 177 -22.78 -5.72 -1.10
N LEU A 178 -23.00 -6.87 -0.46
CA LEU A 178 -21.95 -7.78 -0.01
C LEU A 178 -21.15 -8.33 -1.20
N LYS A 179 -21.83 -8.70 -2.27
CA LYS A 179 -21.21 -9.26 -3.48
C LYS A 179 -20.30 -8.22 -4.12
N ARG A 180 -20.76 -6.98 -4.29
CA ARG A 180 -19.97 -5.87 -4.85
C ARG A 180 -18.74 -5.52 -3.99
N ALA A 181 -18.91 -5.44 -2.66
CA ALA A 181 -17.82 -5.15 -1.73
C ALA A 181 -16.75 -6.25 -1.73
N PHE A 182 -17.21 -7.51 -1.70
CA PHE A 182 -16.34 -8.68 -1.71
C PHE A 182 -15.63 -8.84 -3.06
N GLU A 183 -16.34 -8.66 -4.17
CA GLU A 183 -15.76 -8.74 -5.51
C GLU A 183 -14.73 -7.63 -5.74
N GLY A 184 -15.01 -6.40 -5.29
CA GLY A 184 -14.07 -5.28 -5.38
C GLY A 184 -12.82 -5.43 -4.50
N SER A 185 -12.91 -6.20 -3.41
CA SER A 185 -11.82 -6.37 -2.43
C SER A 185 -11.17 -7.76 -2.46
N PHE A 186 -11.60 -8.65 -3.36
CA PHE A 186 -11.15 -10.04 -3.40
C PHE A 186 -9.64 -10.15 -3.61
N TYR A 187 -9.05 -9.27 -4.43
CA TYR A 187 -7.61 -9.22 -4.63
C TYR A 187 -6.83 -8.91 -3.35
N LEU A 188 -7.36 -8.05 -2.47
CA LEU A 188 -6.75 -7.73 -1.19
C LEU A 188 -6.77 -8.93 -0.25
N LEU A 189 -7.89 -9.66 -0.21
CA LEU A 189 -8.03 -10.90 0.57
C LEU A 189 -7.08 -12.00 0.07
N PHE A 190 -6.99 -12.17 -1.25
CA PHE A 190 -6.09 -13.13 -1.87
C PHE A 190 -4.63 -12.80 -1.57
N SER A 191 -4.24 -11.55 -1.78
CA SER A 191 -2.91 -11.02 -1.44
C SER A 191 -2.58 -11.24 0.05
N LEU A 192 -3.51 -10.91 0.96
CA LEU A 192 -3.36 -11.11 2.40
C LEU A 192 -3.14 -12.59 2.73
N THR A 193 -3.93 -13.46 2.12
CA THR A 193 -3.82 -14.92 2.32
C THR A 193 -2.45 -15.42 1.89
N VAL A 194 -1.97 -15.02 0.71
CA VAL A 194 -0.64 -15.41 0.21
C VAL A 194 0.47 -14.91 1.15
N ASN A 195 0.37 -13.67 1.65
CA ASN A 195 1.36 -13.10 2.56
C ASN A 195 1.36 -13.76 3.95
N VAL A 196 0.19 -14.10 4.48
CA VAL A 196 0.06 -14.86 5.73
C VAL A 196 0.69 -16.25 5.55
N LEU A 197 0.36 -16.97 4.48
CA LEU A 197 0.94 -18.28 4.19
C LEU A 197 2.47 -18.21 4.03
N ALA A 198 2.98 -17.21 3.32
CA ALA A 198 4.41 -16.97 3.16
C ALA A 198 5.08 -16.69 4.50
N THR A 199 4.50 -15.84 5.34
CA THR A 199 5.01 -15.50 6.67
C THR A 199 5.02 -16.73 7.59
N VAL A 200 3.94 -17.51 7.60
CA VAL A 200 3.84 -18.77 8.36
C VAL A 200 4.87 -19.79 7.87
N ALA A 201 5.09 -19.91 6.57
CA ALA A 201 6.09 -20.82 6.01
C ALA A 201 7.53 -20.42 6.37
N ILE A 202 7.82 -19.11 6.45
CA ILE A 202 9.11 -18.61 6.94
C ILE A 202 9.25 -18.93 8.44
N ALA A 203 8.22 -18.66 9.24
CA ALA A 203 8.21 -18.92 10.68
C ALA A 203 8.39 -20.41 11.00
N TYR A 204 7.73 -21.28 10.24
CA TYR A 204 7.90 -22.73 10.36
C TYR A 204 9.35 -23.13 10.10
N LYS A 205 9.97 -22.62 9.02
CA LYS A 205 11.38 -22.92 8.72
C LYS A 205 12.32 -22.36 9.79
N ALA A 206 12.02 -21.19 10.34
CA ALA A 206 12.78 -20.60 11.44
C ALA A 206 12.77 -21.50 12.68
N LYS A 207 11.60 -22.02 13.02
CA LYS A 207 11.42 -22.98 14.11
C LYS A 207 12.17 -24.28 13.83
N GLU A 208 12.06 -24.85 12.63
CA GLU A 208 12.73 -26.10 12.25
C GLU A 208 14.26 -25.98 12.36
N ILE A 209 14.84 -24.87 11.88
CA ILE A 209 16.28 -24.61 11.99
C ILE A 209 16.70 -24.47 13.46
N SER A 210 15.88 -23.79 14.27
CA SER A 210 16.10 -23.69 15.70
C SER A 210 16.08 -25.07 16.36
N THR A 211 15.03 -25.87 16.17
CA THR A 211 14.86 -27.17 16.83
C THR A 211 15.91 -28.19 16.42
N ASN A 212 16.26 -28.26 15.13
CA ASN A 212 17.25 -29.22 14.62
C ASN A 212 18.67 -28.92 15.13
N MET A 213 18.98 -27.66 15.47
CA MET A 213 20.26 -27.31 16.09
C MET A 213 20.29 -27.61 17.59
N PHE A 214 19.16 -27.54 18.30
CA PHE A 214 19.11 -27.86 19.74
C PHE A 214 19.21 -29.36 20.05
N GLY A 215 18.90 -30.25 19.11
CA GLY A 215 19.04 -31.71 19.30
C GLY A 215 20.49 -32.22 19.39
N LYS A 216 21.48 -31.39 19.03
CA LYS A 216 22.92 -31.70 19.17
C LYS A 216 23.57 -30.63 20.06
N VAL A 217 23.59 -30.90 21.36
CA VAL A 217 24.27 -30.15 22.43
C VAL A 217 25.31 -29.15 21.92
N ARG A 218 24.97 -27.85 21.87
CA ARG A 218 25.95 -26.77 22.01
C ARG A 218 25.29 -25.47 22.47
N TYR A 219 25.63 -25.11 23.71
CA TYR A 219 25.35 -23.87 24.44
C TYR A 219 26.07 -22.64 23.86
N TYR A 220 26.08 -22.45 22.54
CA TYR A 220 26.82 -21.36 21.90
C TYR A 220 25.92 -20.56 20.95
N GLY A 221 25.13 -19.65 21.53
CA GLY A 221 24.55 -18.48 20.88
C GLY A 221 23.54 -18.73 19.74
N GLU A 222 22.51 -17.89 19.64
CA GLU A 222 21.68 -17.86 18.44
C GLU A 222 22.55 -17.55 17.23
N THR A 223 22.52 -18.42 16.23
CA THR A 223 23.25 -18.18 14.98
C THR A 223 22.74 -16.90 14.32
N ARG A 224 23.63 -16.16 13.66
CA ARG A 224 23.26 -14.93 12.93
C ARG A 224 22.11 -15.15 11.93
N VAL A 225 22.04 -16.34 11.33
CA VAL A 225 20.97 -16.72 10.40
C VAL A 225 19.62 -16.79 11.12
N GLN A 226 19.57 -17.36 12.33
CA GLN A 226 18.36 -17.46 13.15
C GLN A 226 17.83 -16.07 13.51
N LYS A 227 18.69 -15.13 13.94
CA LYS A 227 18.28 -13.76 14.26
C LYS A 227 17.68 -13.03 13.05
N ILE A 228 18.35 -13.13 11.89
CA ILE A 228 17.85 -12.52 10.64
C ILE A 228 16.50 -13.12 10.27
N LEU A 229 16.34 -14.43 10.42
CA LEU A 229 15.09 -15.11 10.05
C LEU A 229 13.92 -14.72 10.96
N TRP A 230 14.15 -14.55 12.26
CA TRP A 230 13.14 -14.02 13.18
C TRP A 230 12.74 -12.58 12.85
N VAL A 231 13.71 -11.71 12.54
CA VAL A 231 13.42 -10.33 12.10
C VAL A 231 12.58 -10.33 10.82
N VAL A 232 12.84 -11.27 9.89
CA VAL A 232 12.05 -11.42 8.68
C VAL A 232 10.61 -11.85 9.01
N VAL A 233 10.41 -12.79 9.94
CA VAL A 233 9.09 -13.21 10.40
C VAL A 233 8.35 -12.06 11.07
N ASP A 234 8.98 -11.38 12.02
CA ASP A 234 8.37 -10.25 12.75
C ASP A 234 7.93 -9.15 11.78
N SER A 235 8.77 -8.84 10.80
CA SER A 235 8.39 -7.89 9.76
C SER A 235 7.18 -8.39 8.95
N GLY A 236 7.16 -9.66 8.53
CA GLY A 236 6.05 -10.25 7.78
C GLY A 236 4.73 -10.21 8.55
N VAL A 237 4.75 -10.43 9.86
CA VAL A 237 3.58 -10.31 10.73
C VAL A 237 3.06 -8.87 10.74
N VAL A 238 3.95 -7.87 10.92
CA VAL A 238 3.57 -6.45 10.87
C VAL A 238 2.95 -6.10 9.52
N PHE A 239 3.50 -6.60 8.42
CA PHE A 239 2.94 -6.39 7.09
C PHE A 239 1.54 -7.01 6.93
N CYS A 240 1.35 -8.26 7.36
CA CYS A 240 0.05 -8.92 7.31
C CYS A 240 -1.00 -8.20 8.19
N LEU A 241 -0.60 -7.67 9.34
CA LEU A 241 -1.48 -6.86 10.19
C LEU A 241 -1.89 -5.57 9.49
N LEU A 242 -0.93 -4.81 8.93
CA LEU A 242 -1.23 -3.59 8.19
C LEU A 242 -2.17 -3.86 7.01
N GLN A 243 -1.92 -4.94 6.27
CA GLN A 243 -2.76 -5.34 5.15
C GLN A 243 -4.16 -5.81 5.60
N GLY A 244 -4.27 -6.52 6.72
CA GLY A 244 -5.54 -6.93 7.30
C GLY A 244 -6.38 -5.74 7.78
N VAL A 245 -5.73 -4.75 8.40
CA VAL A 245 -6.37 -3.48 8.78
C VAL A 245 -6.87 -2.75 7.54
N TYR A 246 -6.03 -2.63 6.51
CA TYR A 246 -6.42 -2.00 5.24
C TYR A 246 -7.61 -2.71 4.59
N PHE A 247 -7.58 -4.04 4.50
CA PHE A 247 -8.68 -4.85 3.98
C PHE A 247 -9.99 -4.63 4.77
N ALA A 248 -9.92 -4.67 6.10
CA ALA A 248 -11.10 -4.46 6.95
C ALA A 248 -11.70 -3.06 6.76
N MET A 249 -10.85 -2.04 6.58
CA MET A 249 -11.29 -0.67 6.30
C MET A 249 -11.96 -0.55 4.94
N THR A 250 -11.36 -1.10 3.87
CA THR A 250 -11.95 -1.09 2.52
C THR A 250 -13.29 -1.82 2.44
N ILE A 251 -13.44 -2.94 3.16
CA ILE A 251 -14.74 -3.63 3.25
C ILE A 251 -15.75 -2.78 4.03
N SER A 252 -15.35 -2.20 5.17
CA SER A 252 -16.23 -1.39 6.00
C SER A 252 -16.72 -0.13 5.28
N SER A 253 -15.84 0.52 4.50
CA SER A 253 -16.20 1.68 3.71
C SER A 253 -17.15 1.33 2.55
N SER A 254 -16.90 0.21 1.88
CA SER A 254 -17.76 -0.30 0.80
C SER A 254 -19.17 -0.61 1.31
N LEU A 255 -19.28 -1.16 2.51
CA LEU A 255 -20.58 -1.43 3.15
C LEU A 255 -21.27 -0.14 3.64
N SER A 256 -20.52 0.89 4.04
CA SER A 256 -21.08 2.15 4.57
C SER A 256 -21.60 3.10 3.49
N ARG A 257 -21.09 3.03 2.25
CA ARG A 257 -21.41 4.01 1.18
C ARG A 257 -22.87 3.99 0.69
N GLU A 258 -23.65 2.98 1.06
CA GLU A 258 -25.04 2.85 0.59
C GLU A 258 -26.08 3.37 1.59
N ASP A 259 -25.69 3.71 2.83
CA ASP A 259 -26.54 4.39 3.81
C ASP A 259 -26.16 5.89 3.92
N PRO A 260 -26.80 6.79 3.16
CA PRO A 260 -26.43 8.21 3.09
C PRO A 260 -26.64 8.97 4.42
N GLU A 261 -27.43 8.42 5.34
CA GLU A 261 -27.72 9.03 6.65
C GLU A 261 -26.56 8.82 7.65
N TYR A 262 -25.68 7.85 7.41
CA TYR A 262 -24.52 7.57 8.25
C TYR A 262 -23.23 7.86 7.49
N SER A 263 -22.78 9.12 7.51
CA SER A 263 -21.37 9.44 7.23
C SER A 263 -20.51 8.87 8.36
N THR A 264 -20.27 7.56 8.30
CA THR A 264 -19.58 6.84 9.36
C THR A 264 -18.16 7.38 9.52
N PRO A 265 -17.57 7.33 10.74
CA PRO A 265 -16.15 7.63 10.93
C PRO A 265 -15.22 6.82 10.01
N PHE A 266 -15.71 5.69 9.46
CA PHE A 266 -14.98 4.85 8.52
C PHE A 266 -14.74 5.51 7.16
N THR A 267 -15.68 6.26 6.60
CA THR A 267 -15.46 6.95 5.31
C THR A 267 -14.40 8.04 5.45
N ARG A 268 -14.41 8.77 6.57
CA ARG A 268 -13.37 9.76 6.89
C ARG A 268 -12.01 9.11 7.09
N PHE A 269 -11.98 7.92 7.70
CA PHE A 269 -10.75 7.18 7.91
C PHE A 269 -10.21 6.60 6.60
N GLU A 270 -11.08 6.17 5.69
CA GLU A 270 -10.72 5.72 4.34
C GLU A 270 -10.04 6.85 3.56
N ASP A 271 -10.60 8.07 3.55
CA ASP A 271 -10.01 9.22 2.87
C ASP A 271 -8.57 9.51 3.38
N ILE A 272 -8.37 9.40 4.69
CA ILE A 272 -7.04 9.55 5.30
C ILE A 272 -6.13 8.38 4.92
N THR A 273 -6.65 7.16 4.96
CA THR A 273 -5.91 5.91 4.72
C THR A 273 -5.45 5.78 3.27
N ASP A 274 -6.30 6.12 2.32
CA ASP A 274 -5.97 6.15 0.90
C ASP A 274 -4.84 7.14 0.63
N THR A 275 -4.82 8.26 1.35
CA THR A 275 -3.80 9.31 1.18
C THR A 275 -2.44 8.90 1.75
N PHE A 276 -2.34 7.93 2.66
CA PHE A 276 -1.04 7.47 3.20
C PHE A 276 -0.64 6.05 2.77
N SER A 277 -1.57 5.26 2.22
CA SER A 277 -1.34 3.84 1.87
C SER A 277 -0.15 3.65 0.94
N PHE A 278 0.03 4.56 -0.03
CA PHE A 278 1.15 4.55 -0.98
C PHE A 278 2.51 4.85 -0.34
N ILE A 279 2.56 5.36 0.90
CA ILE A 279 3.80 5.63 1.63
C ILE A 279 4.11 4.51 2.62
N VAL A 280 3.09 3.96 3.29
CA VAL A 280 3.28 2.95 4.35
C VAL A 280 3.97 1.69 3.83
N ILE A 281 3.57 1.19 2.66
CA ILE A 281 4.16 -0.04 2.10
C ILE A 281 5.65 0.15 1.72
N PRO A 282 6.03 1.22 0.97
CA PRO A 282 7.44 1.53 0.74
C PRO A 282 8.22 1.76 2.04
N LEU A 283 7.66 2.50 2.99
CA LEU A 283 8.29 2.81 4.27
C LEU A 283 8.60 1.56 5.07
N TYR A 284 7.64 0.65 5.18
CA TYR A 284 7.82 -0.64 5.81
C TYR A 284 8.93 -1.43 5.09
N SER A 285 8.85 -1.56 3.77
CA SER A 285 9.83 -2.32 2.98
C SER A 285 11.25 -1.79 3.16
N THR A 286 11.43 -0.48 3.07
CA THR A 286 12.72 0.20 3.29
C THR A 286 13.22 0.02 4.72
N THR A 287 12.34 0.11 5.73
CA THR A 287 12.71 -0.09 7.14
C THR A 287 13.26 -1.50 7.36
N VAL A 288 12.62 -2.53 6.80
CA VAL A 288 13.10 -3.91 6.91
C VAL A 288 14.46 -4.08 6.23
N PHE A 289 14.68 -3.44 5.07
CA PHE A 289 15.99 -3.47 4.41
C PHE A 289 17.08 -2.81 5.26
N VAL A 290 16.80 -1.66 5.86
CA VAL A 290 17.74 -0.96 6.73
C VAL A 290 18.06 -1.80 7.97
N LEU A 291 17.04 -2.29 8.67
CA LEU A 291 17.20 -3.13 9.85
C LEU A 291 17.99 -4.41 9.55
N SER A 292 17.66 -5.11 8.46
CA SER A 292 18.38 -6.32 8.04
C SER A 292 19.86 -6.04 7.77
N ASN A 293 20.18 -4.85 7.24
CA ASN A 293 21.57 -4.46 6.97
C ASN A 293 22.35 -4.07 8.23
N ILE A 294 21.68 -3.49 9.23
CA ILE A 294 22.29 -3.12 10.52
C ILE A 294 22.58 -4.38 11.34
N ILE A 295 21.60 -5.27 11.47
CA ILE A 295 21.72 -6.51 12.25
C ILE A 295 22.78 -7.43 11.62
N GLY A 296 22.92 -7.43 10.29
CA GLY A 296 23.97 -8.15 9.59
C GLY A 296 25.39 -7.62 9.78
N LYS A 297 25.63 -6.58 10.59
CA LYS A 297 27.01 -6.12 10.91
C LYS A 297 27.50 -6.56 12.29
N GLN A 298 26.59 -6.95 13.17
CA GLN A 298 26.90 -7.50 14.49
C GLN A 298 27.20 -9.01 14.37
#